data_AF-A0A5E5QCD9-F1
#
_entry.id   AF-A0A5E5QCD9-F1
#
_cell.length_a   1.000
_cell.length_b   1.000
_cell.length_c   1.000
_cell.angle_alpha   90.00
_cell.angle_beta   90.00
_cell.angle_gamma   90.00
#
_symmetry.space_group_name_H-M   'P 1'
#
loop_
_entity.id
_entity.type
_entity.pdbx_description
1 polymer ?
#
loop_
_entity_poly.entity_id
_entity_poly.type
_entity_poly.pdbx_seq_one_letter_code
_entity_poly.pdbx_strand_id
1 'polypeptide(L)'
;MNLISLNTNFARILLLSTALIVSINTIAGGRSSERNLMDDYLQDKTSENPDASAIPLQRSAFINNNALVFNRGATGVDNDDFDKKFSLAKTLTNIRNSSNATTDSSNAQLLNSLLKTFNVDLKTNGFVKMDLQKRTQEATLSGLLDNMSPSAIFNRFDLSASNGQHCGEYRVIYHKNNGNRFFLSFEAKYPNPEPSKGKKGCAAVADFWREIGNMSKTDALLQLEKFFYQGLEHNGVQLPAAINFTHYTHGTGQVRSNTFVDRPWQLREFKTDINAKGEAVFVADSVKSNPLAELFAKEGNQDSNSLKALRIYFARDFGGYVDNLLAPEKRATSPSSNDIINGFNLGADNHYNEFQSDSNVNDNTAYDTAPNLKAIISKKLAALDLSGYSAKMIMNRAEAMS
;
A
#
# COMPACT_ATOMS: atom_id res chain seq x y z
N MET A 1 -22.97 29.54 -29.94
CA MET A 1 -21.93 28.70 -30.57
C MET A 1 -21.91 27.37 -29.85
N ASN A 2 -22.10 26.29 -30.60
CA ASN A 2 -22.31 24.93 -30.08
C ASN A 2 -21.12 24.42 -29.25
N LEU A 3 -21.42 23.88 -28.07
CA LEU A 3 -20.52 23.03 -27.30
C LEU A 3 -20.32 21.71 -28.06
N ILE A 4 -19.12 21.49 -28.56
CA ILE A 4 -18.72 20.22 -29.17
C ILE A 4 -18.53 19.20 -28.03
N SER A 5 -19.34 18.15 -28.08
CA SER A 5 -19.25 16.93 -27.30
C SER A 5 -17.83 16.35 -27.33
N LEU A 6 -17.17 16.31 -26.18
CA LEU A 6 -15.93 15.55 -25.98
C LEU A 6 -16.27 14.06 -25.86
N ASN A 7 -15.86 13.33 -26.90
CA ASN A 7 -16.10 11.91 -27.12
C ASN A 7 -15.50 11.06 -25.98
N THR A 8 -16.35 10.32 -25.28
CA THR A 8 -16.08 9.51 -24.08
C THR A 8 -15.08 8.35 -24.27
N ASN A 9 -14.64 8.11 -25.50
CA ASN A 9 -13.69 7.04 -25.82
C ASN A 9 -12.21 7.45 -25.67
N PHE A 10 -11.86 8.73 -25.74
CA PHE A 10 -10.47 9.18 -25.56
C PHE A 10 -10.01 9.17 -24.10
N ALA A 11 -10.94 9.30 -23.14
CA ALA A 11 -10.63 9.22 -21.71
C ALA A 11 -10.25 7.80 -21.26
N ARG A 12 -10.70 6.75 -21.97
CA ARG A 12 -10.43 5.35 -21.59
C ARG A 12 -8.99 4.90 -21.85
N ILE A 13 -8.31 5.47 -22.85
CA ILE A 13 -6.95 5.04 -23.22
C ILE A 13 -5.90 5.67 -22.28
N LEU A 14 -6.13 6.89 -21.78
CA LEU A 14 -5.21 7.55 -20.85
C LEU A 14 -5.28 6.96 -19.43
N LEU A 15 -6.47 6.50 -18.99
CA LEU A 15 -6.69 5.88 -17.67
C LEU A 15 -6.03 4.50 -17.50
N LEU A 16 -5.79 3.78 -18.60
CA LEU A 16 -5.19 2.44 -18.57
C LEU A 16 -3.66 2.48 -18.40
N SER A 17 -2.99 3.53 -18.90
CA SER A 17 -1.55 3.74 -18.70
C SER A 17 -1.24 4.36 -17.33
N THR A 18 -2.17 5.13 -16.75
CA THR A 18 -2.03 5.64 -15.38
C THR A 18 -2.22 4.57 -14.31
N ALA A 19 -3.00 3.50 -14.56
CA ALA A 19 -3.19 2.44 -13.56
C ALA A 19 -1.89 1.73 -13.15
N LEU A 20 -0.91 1.64 -14.06
CA LEU A 20 0.42 1.10 -13.74
C LEU A 20 1.27 2.10 -12.94
N ILE A 21 1.14 3.41 -13.21
CA ILE A 21 1.82 4.50 -12.49
C ILE A 21 1.22 4.71 -11.09
N VAL A 22 -0.10 4.50 -10.94
CA VAL A 22 -0.83 4.59 -9.67
C VAL A 22 -0.46 3.44 -8.74
N SER A 23 -0.20 2.22 -9.25
CA SER A 23 0.33 1.12 -8.42
C SER A 23 1.76 1.37 -7.89
N ILE A 24 2.54 2.27 -8.51
CA ILE A 24 3.88 2.63 -8.06
C ILE A 24 3.88 3.84 -7.10
N ASN A 25 2.86 4.70 -7.15
CA ASN A 25 2.84 5.96 -6.39
C ASN A 25 1.76 6.09 -5.31
N THR A 26 0.70 5.29 -5.29
CA THR A 26 -0.40 5.51 -4.33
C THR A 26 -1.16 4.22 -4.04
N ILE A 27 -0.71 3.49 -3.02
CA ILE A 27 -1.61 2.74 -2.13
C ILE A 27 -1.22 3.17 -0.72
N ALA A 28 -2.16 3.85 -0.06
CA ALA A 28 -2.03 4.67 1.14
C ALA A 28 -1.15 5.92 0.97
N GLY A 29 -1.78 7.11 1.08
CA GLY A 29 -1.14 8.42 0.98
C GLY A 29 0.08 8.51 1.91
N GLY A 30 1.26 8.58 1.29
CA GLY A 30 2.48 8.96 2.00
C GLY A 30 2.31 10.38 2.54
N ARG A 31 2.82 10.63 3.74
CA ARG A 31 2.79 11.97 4.35
C ARG A 31 3.71 12.90 3.54
N SER A 32 3.17 13.61 2.55
CA SER A 32 3.97 14.48 1.66
C SER A 32 4.66 15.69 2.34
N SER A 33 4.67 15.76 3.67
CA SER A 33 5.32 16.82 4.45
C SER A 33 6.06 16.32 5.69
N GLU A 34 6.11 15.01 5.94
CA GLU A 34 6.98 14.47 6.98
C GLU A 34 8.25 13.95 6.33
N ARG A 35 9.39 14.31 6.92
CA ARG A 35 10.70 13.82 6.46
C ARG A 35 10.72 12.31 6.52
N ASN A 36 10.95 11.69 5.36
CA ASN A 36 11.09 10.25 5.28
C ASN A 36 12.44 9.82 5.88
N LEU A 37 12.64 8.51 6.06
CA LEU A 37 13.86 7.99 6.67
C LEU A 37 15.14 8.47 5.97
N MET A 38 15.14 8.55 4.64
CA MET A 38 16.33 8.99 3.89
C MET A 38 16.56 10.50 4.03
N ASP A 39 15.50 11.32 4.12
CA ASP A 39 15.65 12.76 4.38
C ASP A 39 16.36 13.01 5.71
N ASP A 40 15.94 12.29 6.77
CA ASP A 40 16.56 12.40 8.09
C ASP A 40 18.01 11.88 8.07
N TYR A 41 18.28 10.79 7.36
CA TYR A 41 19.63 10.24 7.21
C TYR A 41 20.59 11.23 6.52
N LEU A 42 20.16 11.83 5.41
CA LEU A 42 20.98 12.79 4.67
C LEU A 42 21.26 14.05 5.50
N GLN A 43 20.28 14.51 6.29
CA GLN A 43 20.48 15.66 7.17
C GLN A 43 21.47 15.36 8.30
N ASP A 44 21.34 14.23 9.00
CA ASP A 44 22.26 13.85 10.07
C ASP A 44 23.72 13.78 9.57
N LYS A 45 23.94 13.36 8.31
CA LYS A 45 25.29 13.37 7.71
C LYS A 45 25.82 14.78 7.42
N THR A 46 24.95 15.73 7.06
CA THR A 46 25.37 17.13 6.85
C THR A 46 25.71 17.84 8.16
N SER A 47 25.07 17.48 9.28
CA SER A 47 25.36 18.08 10.58
C SER A 47 26.62 17.52 11.25
N GLU A 48 26.99 16.26 10.95
CA GLU A 48 28.23 15.63 11.42
C GLU A 48 29.50 16.15 10.72
N ASN A 49 29.40 16.83 9.57
CA ASN A 49 30.56 17.35 8.84
C ASN A 49 30.30 18.75 8.24
N PRO A 50 30.38 19.83 9.05
CA PRO A 50 30.08 21.19 8.61
C PRO A 50 31.06 21.75 7.56
N ASP A 51 32.24 21.14 7.40
CA ASP A 51 33.29 21.53 6.45
C ASP A 51 33.26 20.72 5.15
N ALA A 52 32.36 19.74 5.01
CA ALA A 52 32.05 19.16 3.70
C ALA A 52 31.44 20.27 2.86
N SER A 53 32.25 20.86 1.95
CA SER A 53 31.89 22.03 1.16
C SER A 53 30.41 21.98 0.77
N ALA A 54 29.68 23.04 1.10
CA ALA A 54 28.38 23.29 0.52
C ALA A 54 28.56 23.35 -1.00
N ILE A 55 28.51 22.18 -1.65
CA ILE A 55 28.34 22.08 -3.09
C ILE A 55 27.08 22.89 -3.33
N PRO A 56 27.14 23.97 -4.13
CA PRO A 56 25.97 24.80 -4.38
C PRO A 56 24.89 23.86 -4.86
N LEU A 57 23.88 23.63 -4.01
CA LEU A 57 22.71 22.85 -4.37
C LEU A 57 22.21 23.50 -5.64
N GLN A 58 22.37 22.77 -6.74
CA GLN A 58 21.72 23.04 -7.99
C GLN A 58 20.23 23.00 -7.66
N ARG A 59 19.67 24.17 -7.40
CA ARG A 59 18.37 24.45 -6.79
C ARG A 59 17.20 24.13 -7.73
N SER A 60 17.39 23.15 -8.61
CA SER A 60 16.45 22.75 -9.65
C SER A 60 16.49 21.25 -10.00
N ALA A 61 17.28 20.43 -9.31
CA ALA A 61 17.03 18.99 -9.33
C ALA A 61 16.03 18.69 -8.20
N PHE A 62 14.79 18.41 -8.59
CA PHE A 62 13.78 17.84 -7.70
C PHE A 62 14.46 16.81 -6.79
N ILE A 63 14.35 17.00 -5.47
CA ILE A 63 14.59 15.94 -4.48
C ILE A 63 13.50 14.90 -4.77
N ASN A 64 13.76 14.06 -5.77
CA ASN A 64 12.85 13.03 -6.23
C ASN A 64 12.83 11.98 -5.13
N ASN A 65 11.68 11.89 -4.47
CA ASN A 65 11.25 10.82 -3.56
C ASN A 65 12.23 9.65 -3.47
N ASN A 66 12.89 9.52 -2.32
CA ASN A 66 13.99 8.60 -2.00
C ASN A 66 13.70 7.08 -2.15
N ALA A 67 12.63 6.71 -2.84
CA ALA A 67 12.32 5.35 -3.25
C ALA A 67 13.15 4.98 -4.49
N LEU A 68 14.12 4.10 -4.31
CA LEU A 68 14.85 3.49 -5.43
C LEU A 68 14.01 2.37 -6.01
N VAL A 69 13.63 2.52 -7.27
CA VAL A 69 12.82 1.55 -8.00
C VAL A 69 13.69 0.80 -9.00
N PHE A 70 13.76 -0.52 -8.83
CA PHE A 70 14.38 -1.44 -9.78
C PHE A 70 13.27 -2.17 -10.53
N ASN A 71 13.04 -1.73 -11.77
CA ASN A 71 12.05 -2.31 -12.66
C ASN A 71 12.70 -3.32 -13.60
N ARG A 72 12.01 -4.43 -13.89
CA ARG A 72 12.45 -5.44 -14.86
C ARG A 72 12.86 -4.80 -16.19
N GLY A 73 11.98 -3.97 -16.78
CA GLY A 73 12.23 -3.31 -18.07
C GLY A 73 13.15 -2.08 -18.04
N ALA A 74 13.86 -1.82 -16.94
CA ALA A 74 14.76 -0.66 -16.87
C ALA A 74 16.02 -0.88 -17.70
N THR A 75 16.54 0.19 -18.31
CA THR A 75 17.80 0.14 -19.06
C THR A 75 18.94 -0.38 -18.17
N GLY A 76 19.68 -1.37 -18.66
CA GLY A 76 20.80 -1.99 -17.94
C GLY A 76 20.40 -3.11 -16.97
N VAL A 77 19.11 -3.45 -16.86
CA VAL A 77 18.66 -4.63 -16.12
C VAL A 77 18.56 -5.82 -17.08
N ASP A 78 19.23 -6.92 -16.74
CA ASP A 78 19.04 -8.21 -17.41
C ASP A 78 17.76 -8.86 -16.88
N ASN A 79 16.79 -9.08 -17.78
CA ASN A 79 15.49 -9.61 -17.41
C ASN A 79 15.54 -11.05 -16.89
N ASP A 80 16.43 -11.88 -17.44
CA ASP A 80 16.52 -13.29 -17.07
C ASP A 80 17.18 -13.44 -15.70
N ASP A 81 18.22 -12.64 -15.44
CA ASP A 81 18.83 -12.54 -14.11
C ASP A 81 17.84 -11.98 -13.09
N PHE A 82 17.11 -10.91 -13.43
CA PHE A 82 16.07 -10.33 -12.56
C PHE A 82 14.98 -11.35 -12.21
N ASP A 83 14.44 -12.04 -13.21
CA ASP A 83 13.39 -13.05 -13.05
C ASP A 83 13.87 -14.23 -12.19
N LYS A 84 15.12 -14.67 -12.37
CA LYS A 84 15.72 -15.73 -11.56
C LYS A 84 15.92 -15.30 -10.10
N LYS A 85 16.49 -14.11 -9.87
CA LYS A 85 16.83 -13.59 -8.54
C LYS A 85 15.62 -13.28 -7.69
N PHE A 86 14.54 -12.80 -8.31
CA PHE A 86 13.30 -12.38 -7.68
C PHE A 86 12.10 -13.19 -8.15
N SER A 87 12.27 -14.50 -8.38
CA SER A 87 11.14 -15.37 -8.76
C SER A 87 10.10 -15.47 -7.63
N LEU A 88 8.84 -15.65 -8.01
CA LEU A 88 7.74 -15.82 -7.06
C LEU A 88 7.99 -17.04 -6.15
N ALA A 89 8.50 -18.13 -6.73
CA ALA A 89 8.88 -19.33 -6.00
C ALA A 89 9.87 -19.01 -4.87
N LYS A 90 10.89 -18.18 -5.11
CA LYS A 90 11.88 -17.81 -4.09
C LYS A 90 11.26 -16.98 -2.97
N THR A 91 10.34 -16.08 -3.28
CA THR A 91 9.61 -15.29 -2.28
C THR A 91 8.75 -16.17 -1.38
N LEU A 92 7.98 -17.08 -1.97
CA LEU A 92 7.14 -18.01 -1.22
C LEU A 92 7.97 -18.98 -0.38
N THR A 93 9.10 -19.47 -0.90
CA THR A 93 10.04 -20.31 -0.14
C THR A 93 10.56 -19.58 1.09
N ASN A 94 10.95 -18.31 0.97
CA ASN A 94 11.46 -17.53 2.10
C ASN A 94 10.40 -17.28 3.17
N ILE A 95 9.16 -16.97 2.77
CA ILE A 95 8.04 -16.85 3.71
C ILE A 95 7.81 -18.18 4.45
N ARG A 96 7.81 -19.31 3.75
CA ARG A 96 7.61 -20.63 4.38
C ARG A 96 8.75 -21.00 5.33
N ASN A 97 10.00 -20.82 4.90
CA ASN A 97 11.16 -21.21 5.69
C ASN A 97 11.33 -20.36 6.96
N SER A 98 10.73 -19.17 7.00
CA SER A 98 10.78 -18.27 8.15
C SER A 98 9.52 -18.32 9.03
N SER A 99 8.56 -19.21 8.76
CA SER A 99 7.25 -19.22 9.43
C SER A 99 7.20 -19.93 10.78
N ASN A 100 8.23 -20.70 11.13
CA ASN A 100 8.18 -21.65 12.25
C ASN A 100 6.95 -22.60 12.20
N ALA A 101 6.46 -22.90 10.99
CA ALA A 101 5.38 -23.86 10.78
C ALA A 101 5.82 -25.25 11.28
N THR A 102 4.93 -25.95 11.98
CA THR A 102 5.21 -27.31 12.48
C THR A 102 4.99 -28.39 11.41
N THR A 103 4.33 -28.02 10.31
CA THR A 103 4.02 -28.92 9.20
C THR A 103 4.58 -28.35 7.91
N ASP A 104 5.32 -29.17 7.17
CA ASP A 104 5.97 -28.74 5.93
C ASP A 104 4.96 -28.30 4.86
N SER A 105 5.16 -27.05 4.46
CA SER A 105 4.53 -26.34 3.35
C SER A 105 4.76 -26.93 1.95
N SER A 106 4.08 -26.44 0.91
CA SER A 106 4.68 -26.29 -0.43
C SER A 106 4.37 -24.91 -0.95
N ASN A 107 5.16 -24.37 -1.90
CA ASN A 107 4.86 -23.04 -2.48
C ASN A 107 3.49 -23.03 -3.15
N ALA A 108 3.09 -24.15 -3.74
CA ALA A 108 1.78 -24.32 -4.34
C ALA A 108 0.67 -24.34 -3.26
N GLN A 109 0.89 -25.01 -2.13
CA GLN A 109 -0.06 -25.01 -1.01
C GLN A 109 -0.24 -23.59 -0.45
N LEU A 110 0.84 -22.85 -0.23
CA LEU A 110 0.78 -21.50 0.32
C LEU A 110 0.05 -20.55 -0.64
N LEU A 111 0.39 -20.60 -1.92
CA LEU A 111 -0.31 -19.78 -2.92
C LEU A 111 -1.78 -20.18 -3.08
N ASN A 112 -2.09 -21.48 -3.04
CA ASN A 112 -3.47 -21.95 -3.11
C ASN A 112 -4.30 -21.54 -1.90
N SER A 113 -3.70 -21.35 -0.71
CA SER A 113 -4.45 -20.86 0.44
C SER A 113 -4.95 -19.44 0.20
N LEU A 114 -4.16 -18.59 -0.47
CA LEU A 114 -4.58 -17.27 -0.94
C LEU A 114 -5.70 -17.40 -1.96
N LEU A 115 -5.51 -18.19 -3.02
CA LEU A 115 -6.49 -18.29 -4.11
C LEU A 115 -7.85 -18.78 -3.61
N LYS A 116 -7.88 -19.72 -2.68
CA LYS A 116 -9.13 -20.23 -2.09
C LYS A 116 -9.97 -19.15 -1.40
N THR A 117 -9.35 -18.08 -0.90
CA THR A 117 -10.09 -16.98 -0.27
C THR A 117 -11.01 -16.24 -1.24
N PHE A 118 -10.75 -16.29 -2.54
CA PHE A 118 -11.61 -15.68 -3.56
C PHE A 118 -12.99 -16.37 -3.69
N ASN A 119 -13.15 -17.58 -3.12
CA ASN A 119 -14.46 -18.25 -3.04
C ASN A 119 -15.23 -17.92 -1.75
N VAL A 120 -14.66 -17.11 -0.85
CA VAL A 120 -15.35 -16.64 0.36
C VAL A 120 -16.27 -15.48 -0.02
N ASP A 121 -17.54 -15.57 0.35
CA ASP A 121 -18.58 -14.55 0.14
C ASP A 121 -18.92 -13.74 1.39
N LEU A 122 -18.34 -14.08 2.54
CA LEU A 122 -18.65 -13.41 3.80
C LEU A 122 -17.43 -13.42 4.73
N LYS A 123 -17.10 -12.27 5.33
CA LYS A 123 -16.15 -12.15 6.43
C LYS A 123 -16.69 -11.22 7.49
N THR A 124 -16.25 -11.42 8.73
CA THR A 124 -16.54 -10.52 9.83
C THR A 124 -15.33 -9.62 10.09
N ASN A 125 -15.55 -8.31 10.15
CA ASN A 125 -14.59 -7.34 10.68
C ASN A 125 -15.17 -6.75 11.98
N GLY A 126 -14.47 -6.96 13.10
CA GLY A 126 -15.01 -6.66 14.42
C GLY A 126 -16.32 -7.41 14.67
N PHE A 127 -17.43 -6.69 14.72
CA PHE A 127 -18.78 -7.24 14.93
C PHE A 127 -19.70 -7.10 13.70
N VAL A 128 -19.19 -6.60 12.57
CA VAL A 128 -19.93 -6.44 11.32
C VAL A 128 -19.57 -7.55 10.35
N LYS A 129 -20.59 -8.17 9.75
CA LYS A 129 -20.44 -9.10 8.64
C LYS A 129 -20.46 -8.29 7.34
N MET A 130 -19.47 -8.51 6.50
CA MET A 130 -19.27 -7.85 5.22
C MET A 130 -19.37 -8.90 4.13
N ASP A 131 -20.25 -8.64 3.16
CA ASP A 131 -20.38 -9.48 1.97
C ASP A 131 -19.13 -9.31 1.10
N LEU A 132 -18.69 -10.39 0.46
CA LEU A 132 -17.63 -10.36 -0.52
C LEU A 132 -18.14 -10.94 -1.83
N GLN A 133 -17.70 -10.33 -2.93
CA GLN A 133 -17.93 -10.90 -4.25
C GLN A 133 -17.07 -12.16 -4.42
N LYS A 134 -17.71 -13.30 -4.66
CA LYS A 134 -17.03 -14.53 -5.11
C LYS A 134 -16.36 -14.30 -6.46
N ARG A 135 -15.14 -14.80 -6.58
CA ARG A 135 -14.25 -14.69 -7.73
C ARG A 135 -13.75 -16.08 -8.11
N THR A 136 -14.65 -16.88 -8.68
CA THR A 136 -14.41 -18.31 -8.97
C THR A 136 -13.29 -18.53 -9.99
N GLN A 137 -13.13 -17.62 -10.94
CA GLN A 137 -12.04 -17.64 -11.92
C GLN A 137 -10.68 -17.40 -11.25
N GLU A 138 -10.58 -16.42 -10.35
CA GLU A 138 -9.39 -16.18 -9.54
C GLU A 138 -9.08 -17.37 -8.63
N ALA A 139 -10.11 -17.94 -7.99
CA ALA A 139 -9.96 -19.08 -7.09
C ALA A 139 -9.48 -20.37 -7.78
N THR A 140 -9.59 -20.45 -9.10
CA THR A 140 -9.19 -21.62 -9.91
C THR A 140 -7.90 -21.38 -10.71
N LEU A 141 -7.25 -20.22 -10.53
CA LEU A 141 -5.93 -19.98 -11.13
C LEU A 141 -4.93 -21.06 -10.70
N SER A 142 -4.14 -21.53 -11.66
CA SER A 142 -3.12 -22.54 -11.43
C SER A 142 -1.86 -22.21 -12.22
N GLY A 143 -0.75 -22.89 -11.90
CA GLY A 143 0.54 -22.67 -12.56
C GLY A 143 1.18 -21.30 -12.32
N LEU A 144 0.66 -20.50 -11.37
CA LEU A 144 1.15 -19.15 -11.12
C LEU A 144 2.61 -19.11 -10.66
N LEU A 145 3.13 -20.17 -10.04
CA LEU A 145 4.53 -20.23 -9.60
C LEU A 145 5.52 -20.06 -10.74
N ASP A 146 5.21 -20.65 -11.91
CA ASP A 146 6.08 -20.66 -13.08
C ASP A 146 5.63 -19.65 -14.16
N ASN A 147 4.44 -19.04 -13.97
CA ASN A 147 3.80 -18.16 -14.95
C ASN A 147 3.62 -16.72 -14.45
N MET A 148 4.43 -16.32 -13.45
CA MET A 148 4.51 -14.94 -12.97
C MET A 148 5.96 -14.47 -12.97
N SER A 149 6.21 -13.30 -13.56
CA SER A 149 7.51 -12.63 -13.50
C SER A 149 7.47 -11.41 -12.57
N PRO A 150 8.57 -11.09 -11.87
CA PRO A 150 8.66 -9.86 -11.09
C PRO A 150 8.59 -8.64 -12.01
N SER A 151 7.76 -7.66 -11.66
CA SER A 151 7.67 -6.38 -12.36
C SER A 151 8.67 -5.36 -11.81
N ALA A 152 8.75 -5.27 -10.47
CA ALA A 152 9.54 -4.25 -9.78
C ALA A 152 9.87 -4.65 -8.35
N ILE A 153 11.00 -4.14 -7.85
CA ILE A 153 11.37 -4.12 -6.44
C ILE A 153 11.75 -2.71 -6.00
N PHE A 154 11.30 -2.31 -4.81
CA PHE A 154 11.56 -0.96 -4.29
C PHE A 154 11.31 -0.85 -2.79
N ASN A 155 11.77 0.25 -2.21
CA ASN A 155 11.49 0.64 -0.83
C ASN A 155 10.44 1.77 -0.77
N ARG A 156 9.82 1.93 0.40
CA ARG A 156 8.93 3.02 0.78
C ARG A 156 9.35 3.57 2.14
N PHE A 157 10.43 4.36 2.14
CA PHE A 157 10.94 5.02 3.34
C PHE A 157 10.00 6.07 3.92
N ASP A 158 9.08 6.60 3.12
CA ASP A 158 8.01 7.49 3.56
C ASP A 158 7.00 6.79 4.47
N LEU A 159 6.96 5.45 4.45
CA LEU A 159 6.16 4.64 5.38
C LEU A 159 6.96 4.21 6.62
N SER A 160 8.14 4.77 6.87
CA SER A 160 8.90 4.49 8.09
C SER A 160 8.18 5.05 9.33
N ALA A 161 8.26 4.32 10.44
CA ALA A 161 7.66 4.79 11.67
C ALA A 161 8.45 5.99 12.22
N SER A 162 7.75 7.05 12.62
CA SER A 162 8.37 8.26 13.18
C SER A 162 9.16 7.99 14.47
N ASN A 163 8.79 6.96 15.23
CA ASN A 163 9.48 6.52 16.44
C ASN A 163 10.57 5.45 16.18
N GLY A 164 10.75 5.02 14.93
CA GLY A 164 11.69 3.95 14.56
C GLY A 164 11.21 2.54 14.89
N GLN A 165 9.91 2.28 15.07
CA GLN A 165 9.41 0.91 15.22
C GLN A 165 9.71 0.03 13.99
N HIS A 166 9.72 0.61 12.79
CA HIS A 166 10.06 -0.05 11.53
C HIS A 166 10.68 0.93 10.52
N CYS A 167 11.52 0.42 9.63
CA CYS A 167 12.29 1.22 8.66
C CYS A 167 11.60 1.33 7.30
N GLY A 168 10.27 1.44 7.30
CA GLY A 168 9.44 1.53 6.11
C GLY A 168 8.99 0.17 5.57
N GLU A 169 8.66 0.17 4.29
CA GLU A 169 8.11 -1.00 3.60
C GLU A 169 8.92 -1.35 2.34
N TYR A 170 9.00 -2.63 2.00
CA TYR A 170 9.82 -3.13 0.90
C TYR A 170 8.99 -4.05 0.03
N ARG A 171 8.97 -3.74 -1.25
CA ARG A 171 8.01 -4.33 -2.18
C ARG A 171 8.69 -5.22 -3.21
N VAL A 172 8.06 -6.36 -3.47
CA VAL A 172 8.29 -7.16 -4.68
C VAL A 172 6.93 -7.34 -5.37
N ILE A 173 6.83 -6.87 -6.59
CA ILE A 173 5.58 -6.91 -7.37
C ILE A 173 5.74 -7.96 -8.46
N TYR A 174 4.73 -8.81 -8.62
CA TYR A 174 4.66 -9.82 -9.66
C TYR A 174 3.48 -9.56 -10.58
N HIS A 175 3.64 -9.93 -11.84
CA HIS A 175 2.56 -9.93 -12.82
C HIS A 175 2.45 -11.32 -13.46
N LYS A 176 1.22 -11.74 -13.75
CA LYS A 176 0.95 -12.94 -14.54
C LYS A 176 1.33 -12.70 -15.99
N ASN A 177 2.11 -13.62 -16.57
CA ASN A 177 2.74 -13.42 -17.88
C ASN A 177 1.75 -13.59 -19.04
N ASN A 178 0.70 -14.39 -18.86
CA ASN A 178 -0.23 -14.78 -19.91
C ASN A 178 -1.69 -14.61 -19.48
N GLY A 179 -2.61 -14.40 -20.44
CA GLY A 179 -4.06 -14.29 -20.18
C GLY A 179 -4.48 -13.04 -19.41
N ASN A 180 -5.59 -13.12 -18.66
CA ASN A 180 -6.08 -11.96 -17.90
C ASN A 180 -5.07 -11.53 -16.83
N ARG A 181 -4.97 -10.21 -16.64
CA ARG A 181 -3.99 -9.59 -15.74
C ARG A 181 -4.31 -9.93 -14.29
N PHE A 182 -3.29 -10.39 -13.59
CA PHE A 182 -3.31 -10.64 -12.16
C PHE A 182 -1.94 -10.23 -11.61
N PHE A 183 -1.94 -9.36 -10.60
CA PHE A 183 -0.73 -8.92 -9.93
C PHE A 183 -0.74 -9.41 -8.50
N LEU A 184 0.45 -9.71 -7.98
CA LEU A 184 0.66 -10.07 -6.59
C LEU A 184 1.79 -9.20 -6.03
N SER A 185 1.49 -8.44 -4.99
CA SER A 185 2.41 -7.49 -4.37
C SER A 185 2.75 -7.98 -2.97
N PHE A 186 4.02 -8.17 -2.68
CA PHE A 186 4.52 -8.48 -1.35
C PHE A 186 5.10 -7.21 -0.77
N GLU A 187 4.46 -6.67 0.26
CA GLU A 187 4.76 -5.38 0.87
C GLU A 187 5.22 -5.60 2.32
N ALA A 188 6.49 -5.93 2.52
CA ALA A 188 7.03 -6.28 3.84
C ALA A 188 7.22 -5.02 4.71
N LYS A 189 6.68 -5.02 5.92
CA LYS A 189 7.05 -4.03 6.95
C LYS A 189 8.38 -4.44 7.56
N TYR A 190 9.42 -3.66 7.32
CA TYR A 190 10.78 -4.04 7.70
C TYR A 190 11.14 -3.62 9.11
N PRO A 191 11.61 -4.55 9.96
CA PRO A 191 11.92 -4.24 11.34
C PRO A 191 13.08 -3.24 11.43
N ASN A 192 13.12 -2.49 12.52
CA ASN A 192 14.31 -1.73 12.86
C ASN A 192 15.43 -2.69 13.30
N PRO A 193 16.60 -2.70 12.63
CA PRO A 193 17.69 -3.60 13.00
C PRO A 193 18.31 -3.23 14.35
N GLU A 194 18.15 -1.99 14.82
CA GLU A 194 18.65 -1.52 16.12
C GLU A 194 17.55 -0.76 16.90
N PRO A 195 16.52 -1.45 17.40
CA PRO A 195 15.34 -0.81 17.99
C PRO A 195 15.65 0.05 19.22
N SER A 196 16.72 -0.26 19.96
CA SER A 196 17.20 0.52 21.10
C SER A 196 17.65 1.95 20.73
N LYS A 197 17.96 2.20 19.46
CA LYS A 197 18.35 3.52 18.94
C LYS A 197 17.16 4.34 18.41
N GLY A 198 15.93 3.84 18.55
CA GLY A 198 14.75 4.47 17.97
C GLY A 198 14.91 4.68 16.45
N LYS A 199 14.45 5.82 15.92
CA LYS A 199 14.53 6.11 14.47
C LYS A 199 15.96 6.01 13.90
N LYS A 200 17.00 6.34 14.69
CA LYS A 200 18.40 6.26 14.25
C LYS A 200 18.86 4.83 13.95
N GLY A 201 18.20 3.82 14.54
CA GLY A 201 18.50 2.41 14.23
C GLY A 201 18.24 2.04 12.77
N CYS A 202 17.45 2.82 12.04
CA CYS A 202 17.20 2.63 10.62
C CYS A 202 18.26 3.23 9.69
N ALA A 203 19.27 3.93 10.22
CA ALA A 203 20.26 4.64 9.40
C ALA A 203 21.06 3.69 8.49
N ALA A 204 21.44 2.51 8.98
CA ALA A 204 22.15 1.51 8.17
C ALA A 204 21.32 1.03 6.97
N VAL A 205 19.99 1.01 7.10
CA VAL A 205 19.09 0.62 6.01
C VAL A 205 19.02 1.72 4.94
N ALA A 206 18.90 2.98 5.35
CA ALA A 206 18.94 4.11 4.43
C ALA A 206 20.28 4.17 3.69
N ASP A 207 21.37 3.97 4.42
CA ASP A 207 22.71 3.94 3.87
C ASP A 207 22.92 2.83 2.84
N PHE A 208 22.49 1.60 3.14
CA PHE A 208 22.51 0.48 2.21
C PHE A 208 21.80 0.85 0.90
N TRP A 209 20.57 1.38 0.97
CA TRP A 209 19.84 1.76 -0.24
C TRP A 209 20.49 2.91 -1.00
N ARG A 210 21.11 3.87 -0.32
CA ARG A 210 21.91 4.92 -0.98
C ARG A 210 23.05 4.32 -1.80
N GLU A 211 23.77 3.34 -1.23
CA GLU A 211 24.86 2.66 -1.94
C GLU A 211 24.35 1.87 -3.14
N ILE A 212 23.22 1.16 -3.00
CA ILE A 212 22.54 0.48 -4.12
C ILE A 212 22.29 1.44 -5.29
N GLY A 213 21.92 2.69 -5.02
CA GLY A 213 21.71 3.72 -6.05
C GLY A 213 22.97 4.09 -6.85
N ASN A 214 24.16 3.85 -6.28
CA ASN A 214 25.45 4.18 -6.89
C ASN A 214 26.12 2.96 -7.57
N MET A 215 25.56 1.76 -7.41
CA MET A 215 26.11 0.52 -7.99
C MET A 215 25.73 0.35 -9.46
N SER A 216 26.49 -0.50 -10.17
CA SER A 216 26.03 -1.06 -11.44
C SER A 216 24.72 -1.83 -11.21
N LYS A 217 23.87 -1.96 -12.24
CA LYS A 217 22.59 -2.69 -12.10
C LYS A 217 22.82 -4.16 -11.72
N THR A 218 23.84 -4.80 -12.28
CA THR A 218 24.19 -6.18 -11.95
C THR A 218 24.58 -6.33 -10.48
N ASP A 219 25.45 -5.46 -9.96
CA ASP A 219 25.88 -5.51 -8.55
C ASP A 219 24.74 -5.15 -7.60
N ALA A 220 23.94 -4.13 -7.95
CA ALA A 220 22.76 -3.75 -7.20
C ALA A 220 21.78 -4.92 -7.07
N LEU A 221 21.53 -5.67 -8.15
CA LEU A 221 20.64 -6.85 -8.11
C LEU A 221 21.18 -7.96 -7.21
N LEU A 222 22.50 -8.20 -7.22
CA LEU A 222 23.13 -9.18 -6.32
C LEU A 222 22.95 -8.78 -4.84
N GLN A 223 23.12 -7.50 -4.51
CA GLN A 223 22.97 -7.03 -3.13
C GLN A 223 21.50 -6.97 -2.70
N LEU A 224 20.60 -6.54 -3.59
CA LEU A 224 19.16 -6.57 -3.33
C LEU A 224 18.66 -8.01 -3.16
N GLU A 225 19.16 -8.97 -3.93
CA GLU A 225 18.82 -10.38 -3.76
C GLU A 225 19.15 -10.89 -2.35
N LYS A 226 20.34 -10.53 -1.83
CA LYS A 226 20.73 -10.85 -0.45
C LYS A 226 19.84 -10.14 0.55
N PHE A 227 19.66 -8.83 0.41
CA PHE A 227 18.84 -8.02 1.32
C PHE A 227 17.40 -8.54 1.42
N PHE A 228 16.78 -8.93 0.29
CA PHE A 228 15.40 -9.42 0.29
C PHE A 228 15.27 -10.84 0.84
N TYR A 229 16.21 -11.75 0.57
CA TYR A 229 16.01 -13.19 0.83
C TYR A 229 16.94 -13.82 1.86
N GLN A 230 18.02 -13.17 2.25
CA GLN A 230 19.02 -13.73 3.17
C GLN A 230 19.27 -12.83 4.37
N GLY A 231 19.12 -11.51 4.18
CA GLY A 231 19.74 -10.53 5.05
C GLY A 231 21.23 -10.38 4.73
N LEU A 232 21.85 -9.35 5.29
CA LEU A 232 23.27 -9.06 5.11
C LEU A 232 23.78 -8.18 6.24
N GLU A 233 25.08 -8.20 6.49
CA GLU A 233 25.72 -7.21 7.36
C GLU A 233 26.06 -5.96 6.54
N HIS A 234 25.71 -4.78 7.06
CA HIS A 234 26.02 -3.48 6.46
C HIS A 234 26.60 -2.56 7.53
N ASN A 235 27.86 -2.14 7.37
CA ASN A 235 28.56 -1.27 8.33
C ASN A 235 28.48 -1.75 9.79
N GLY A 236 28.66 -3.05 10.02
CA GLY A 236 28.60 -3.67 11.35
C GLY A 236 27.18 -3.86 11.91
N VAL A 237 26.14 -3.53 11.14
CA VAL A 237 24.74 -3.75 11.51
C VAL A 237 24.16 -4.90 10.71
N GLN A 238 23.60 -5.90 11.40
CA GLN A 238 22.89 -6.99 10.75
C GLN A 238 21.53 -6.51 10.24
N LEU A 239 21.39 -6.46 8.91
CA LEU A 239 20.13 -6.19 8.23
C LEU A 239 19.41 -7.53 8.01
N PRO A 240 18.22 -7.77 8.60
CA PRO A 240 17.47 -9.01 8.37
C PRO A 240 16.94 -9.09 6.94
N ALA A 241 16.56 -10.29 6.49
CA ALA A 241 15.92 -10.49 5.20
C ALA A 241 14.59 -9.72 5.13
N ALA A 242 14.35 -8.97 4.05
CA ALA A 242 13.09 -8.23 3.92
C ALA A 242 11.89 -9.17 3.75
N ILE A 243 12.04 -10.27 3.00
CA ILE A 243 11.03 -11.32 2.85
C ILE A 243 11.14 -12.29 4.03
N ASN A 244 10.28 -12.10 5.02
CA ASN A 244 10.14 -12.96 6.18
C ASN A 244 8.67 -13.11 6.53
N PHE A 245 8.24 -14.29 6.98
CA PHE A 245 6.87 -14.57 7.41
C PHE A 245 6.33 -13.51 8.36
N THR A 246 7.09 -13.15 9.39
CA THR A 246 6.66 -12.19 10.42
C THR A 246 6.44 -10.78 9.89
N HIS A 247 6.99 -10.45 8.72
CA HIS A 247 6.83 -9.14 8.09
C HIS A 247 5.49 -9.00 7.34
N TYR A 248 4.67 -10.05 7.30
CA TYR A 248 3.35 -10.10 6.68
C TYR A 248 2.21 -10.58 7.61
N THR A 249 2.49 -10.73 8.90
CA THR A 249 1.48 -11.10 9.91
C THR A 249 0.54 -9.93 10.23
N HIS A 250 -0.51 -10.19 11.01
CA HIS A 250 -1.42 -9.14 11.48
C HIS A 250 -0.65 -8.03 12.22
N GLY A 251 -0.94 -6.77 11.87
CA GLY A 251 -0.25 -5.59 12.40
C GLY A 251 1.08 -5.25 11.72
N THR A 252 1.61 -6.11 10.83
CA THR A 252 2.83 -5.84 10.05
C THR A 252 2.48 -5.52 8.59
N GLY A 253 3.34 -5.90 7.64
CA GLY A 253 3.15 -5.66 6.21
C GLY A 253 2.05 -6.53 5.62
N GLN A 254 1.97 -6.60 4.30
CA GLN A 254 0.84 -7.24 3.62
C GLN A 254 1.22 -7.90 2.31
N VAL A 255 0.39 -8.84 1.88
CA VAL A 255 0.36 -9.33 0.51
C VAL A 255 -0.92 -8.85 -0.14
N ARG A 256 -0.85 -8.27 -1.34
CA ARG A 256 -2.04 -7.78 -2.05
C ARG A 256 -2.15 -8.40 -3.44
N SER A 257 -3.34 -8.85 -3.78
CA SER A 257 -3.67 -9.18 -5.17
C SER A 257 -4.44 -8.05 -5.81
N ASN A 258 -4.08 -7.74 -7.05
CA ASN A 258 -4.78 -6.80 -7.90
C ASN A 258 -5.22 -7.58 -9.15
N THR A 259 -6.52 -7.87 -9.24
CA THR A 259 -7.08 -8.78 -10.25
C THR A 259 -7.93 -8.05 -11.29
N PHE A 260 -7.71 -8.44 -12.54
CA PHE A 260 -8.56 -8.14 -13.69
C PHE A 260 -9.01 -9.44 -14.38
N VAL A 261 -8.98 -10.57 -13.65
CA VAL A 261 -9.37 -11.88 -14.17
C VAL A 261 -10.87 -11.92 -14.41
N ASP A 262 -11.65 -11.58 -13.40
CA ASP A 262 -13.06 -11.24 -13.55
C ASP A 262 -13.30 -9.72 -13.41
N ARG A 263 -14.47 -9.25 -13.85
CA ARG A 263 -14.90 -7.86 -13.70
C ARG A 263 -15.86 -7.71 -12.50
N PRO A 264 -15.88 -6.54 -11.82
CA PRO A 264 -14.97 -5.40 -12.00
C PRO A 264 -13.54 -5.71 -11.50
N TRP A 265 -12.61 -4.79 -11.75
CA TRP A 265 -11.29 -4.82 -11.10
C TRP A 265 -11.45 -4.97 -9.58
N GLN A 266 -10.57 -5.73 -8.93
CA GLN A 266 -10.63 -5.88 -7.48
C GLN A 266 -9.23 -6.00 -6.86
N LEU A 267 -9.09 -5.39 -5.67
CA LEU A 267 -7.96 -5.53 -4.77
C LEU A 267 -8.36 -6.41 -3.57
N ARG A 268 -7.49 -7.33 -3.17
CA ARG A 268 -7.60 -8.08 -1.90
C ARG A 268 -6.31 -7.95 -1.11
N GLU A 269 -6.42 -7.94 0.21
CA GLU A 269 -5.27 -7.97 1.13
C GLU A 269 -5.22 -9.31 1.87
N PHE A 270 -4.01 -9.78 2.13
CA PHE A 270 -3.71 -11.02 2.82
C PHE A 270 -2.59 -10.83 3.84
N LYS A 271 -2.66 -11.64 4.89
CA LYS A 271 -1.61 -11.80 5.88
C LYS A 271 -1.12 -13.24 5.90
N THR A 272 0.11 -13.43 6.35
CA THR A 272 0.63 -14.77 6.67
C THR A 272 0.13 -15.23 8.03
N ASP A 273 -0.23 -16.50 8.13
CA ASP A 273 -0.70 -17.14 9.34
C ASP A 273 -0.31 -18.63 9.37
N ILE A 274 -0.47 -19.28 10.52
CA ILE A 274 -0.32 -20.73 10.68
C ILE A 274 -1.71 -21.32 10.90
N ASN A 275 -2.13 -22.21 10.00
CA ASN A 275 -3.46 -22.82 10.12
C ASN A 275 -3.52 -23.88 11.24
N ALA A 276 -4.71 -24.42 11.50
CA ALA A 276 -4.92 -25.45 12.53
C ALA A 276 -4.14 -26.77 12.29
N LYS A 277 -3.59 -26.97 11.09
CA LYS A 277 -2.73 -28.12 10.75
C LYS A 277 -1.24 -27.81 10.94
N GLY A 278 -0.89 -26.60 11.40
CA GLY A 278 0.49 -26.18 11.57
C GLY A 278 1.18 -25.77 10.27
N GLU A 279 0.44 -25.55 9.18
CA GLU A 279 1.00 -25.14 7.88
C GLU A 279 0.99 -23.60 7.74
N ALA A 280 2.02 -23.04 7.10
CA ALA A 280 1.99 -21.65 6.67
C ALA A 280 0.91 -21.43 5.59
N VAL A 281 0.10 -20.39 5.78
CA VAL A 281 -0.97 -19.99 4.87
C VAL A 281 -1.03 -18.48 4.72
N PHE A 282 -1.59 -18.01 3.62
CA PHE A 282 -2.22 -16.70 3.52
C PHE A 282 -3.68 -16.75 3.96
N VAL A 283 -4.09 -15.74 4.72
CA VAL A 283 -5.47 -15.49 5.14
C VAL A 283 -5.91 -14.11 4.68
N ALA A 284 -7.18 -13.98 4.26
CA ALA A 284 -7.73 -12.68 3.87
C ALA A 284 -7.83 -11.71 5.05
N ASP A 285 -7.39 -10.48 4.84
CA ASP A 285 -7.48 -9.36 5.77
C ASP A 285 -8.13 -8.15 5.08
N SER A 286 -8.58 -7.17 5.86
CA SER A 286 -9.21 -5.97 5.31
C SER A 286 -8.22 -5.16 4.46
N VAL A 287 -8.72 -4.56 3.39
CA VAL A 287 -7.97 -3.63 2.55
C VAL A 287 -7.86 -2.31 3.30
N LYS A 288 -6.64 -1.90 3.66
CA LYS A 288 -6.45 -0.71 4.50
C LYS A 288 -6.81 0.57 3.75
N SER A 289 -7.36 1.53 4.49
CA SER A 289 -7.88 2.79 3.94
C SER A 289 -9.01 2.59 2.93
N ASN A 290 -9.82 1.54 3.14
CA ASN A 290 -10.99 1.20 2.32
C ASN A 290 -12.22 1.00 3.21
N PRO A 291 -12.71 2.05 3.90
CA PRO A 291 -13.90 1.97 4.75
C PRO A 291 -15.11 1.45 3.98
N LEU A 292 -15.96 0.69 4.68
CA LEU A 292 -17.21 0.15 4.14
C LEU A 292 -18.08 1.25 3.52
N ALA A 293 -18.42 1.10 2.24
CA ALA A 293 -19.14 2.12 1.47
C ALA A 293 -20.47 2.51 2.13
N GLU A 294 -21.17 1.54 2.71
CA GLU A 294 -22.42 1.75 3.41
C GLU A 294 -22.28 2.80 4.51
N LEU A 295 -21.14 2.91 5.20
CA LEU A 295 -20.92 3.89 6.27
C LEU A 295 -21.11 5.34 5.83
N PHE A 296 -20.98 5.63 4.53
CA PHE A 296 -21.19 6.96 3.95
C PHE A 296 -22.61 7.19 3.43
N ALA A 297 -23.37 6.11 3.20
CA ALA A 297 -24.76 6.17 2.78
C ALA A 297 -25.71 6.45 3.95
N LYS A 298 -26.94 6.86 3.65
CA LYS A 298 -28.02 6.95 4.63
C LYS A 298 -28.34 5.55 5.19
N GLU A 299 -28.68 5.50 6.47
CA GLU A 299 -29.10 4.25 7.10
C GLU A 299 -30.34 3.67 6.38
N GLY A 300 -30.20 2.42 5.95
CA GLY A 300 -31.27 1.66 5.30
C GLY A 300 -32.12 0.88 6.31
N ASN A 301 -33.40 0.67 5.97
CA ASN A 301 -34.28 -0.17 6.79
C ASN A 301 -33.81 -1.64 6.88
N GLN A 302 -33.09 -2.11 5.86
CA GLN A 302 -32.55 -3.47 5.78
C GLN A 302 -31.13 -3.59 6.37
N ASP A 303 -30.53 -2.50 6.83
CA ASP A 303 -29.21 -2.54 7.46
C ASP A 303 -29.27 -3.41 8.72
N SER A 304 -28.28 -4.29 8.88
CA SER A 304 -28.14 -5.11 10.07
C SER A 304 -27.93 -4.23 11.32
N ASN A 305 -28.34 -4.73 12.49
CA ASN A 305 -28.11 -4.01 13.76
C ASN A 305 -26.63 -3.70 14.01
N SER A 306 -25.73 -4.58 13.56
CA SER A 306 -24.29 -4.36 13.66
C SER A 306 -23.81 -3.26 12.72
N LEU A 307 -24.30 -3.20 11.47
CA LEU A 307 -23.99 -2.08 10.58
C LEU A 307 -24.50 -0.74 11.14
N LYS A 308 -25.74 -0.71 11.66
CA LYS A 308 -26.30 0.47 12.34
C LYS A 308 -25.44 0.94 13.52
N ALA A 309 -24.99 0.02 14.36
CA ALA A 309 -24.07 0.35 15.44
C ALA A 309 -22.70 0.84 14.93
N LEU A 310 -22.16 0.23 13.88
CA LEU A 310 -20.90 0.65 13.28
C LEU A 310 -20.98 2.08 12.72
N ARG A 311 -22.10 2.46 12.10
CA ARG A 311 -22.36 3.84 11.63
C ARG A 311 -22.29 4.86 12.76
N ILE A 312 -22.80 4.53 13.95
CA ILE A 312 -22.74 5.42 15.13
C ILE A 312 -21.29 5.63 15.55
N TYR A 313 -20.50 4.55 15.66
CA TYR A 313 -19.08 4.67 15.98
C TYR A 313 -18.32 5.42 14.90
N PHE A 314 -18.57 5.11 13.62
CA PHE A 314 -17.94 5.79 12.50
C PHE A 314 -18.22 7.29 12.55
N ALA A 315 -19.47 7.71 12.74
CA ALA A 315 -19.81 9.13 12.84
C ALA A 315 -19.17 9.84 14.04
N ARG A 316 -19.04 9.16 15.19
CA ARG A 316 -18.32 9.69 16.36
C ARG A 316 -16.85 9.95 16.04
N ASP A 317 -16.20 9.00 15.36
CA ASP A 317 -14.76 9.03 15.11
C ASP A 317 -14.42 9.85 13.85
N PHE A 318 -15.40 10.05 12.95
CA PHE A 318 -15.27 10.78 11.68
C PHE A 318 -14.75 12.20 11.84
N GLY A 319 -15.09 12.85 12.95
CA GLY A 319 -14.57 14.18 13.27
C GLY A 319 -13.04 14.23 13.24
N GLY A 320 -12.35 13.20 13.73
CA GLY A 320 -10.88 13.09 13.65
C GLY A 320 -10.39 12.93 12.21
N TYR A 321 -11.06 12.09 11.41
CA TYR A 321 -10.68 11.83 10.02
C TYR A 321 -10.79 13.06 9.11
N VAL A 322 -11.70 14.00 9.41
CA VAL A 322 -11.80 15.26 8.65
C VAL A 322 -10.48 16.05 8.64
N ASP A 323 -9.63 15.93 9.68
CA ASP A 323 -8.31 16.58 9.65
C ASP A 323 -7.38 15.99 8.60
N ASN A 324 -7.43 14.67 8.39
CA ASN A 324 -6.64 13.99 7.37
C ASN A 324 -7.15 14.34 5.97
N LEU A 325 -8.47 14.48 5.81
CA LEU A 325 -9.09 14.89 4.54
C LEU A 325 -8.76 16.34 4.17
N LEU A 326 -8.50 17.20 5.16
CA LEU A 326 -8.08 18.60 5.01
C LEU A 326 -6.57 18.79 5.10
N ALA A 327 -5.78 17.71 5.15
CA ALA A 327 -4.34 17.80 5.30
C ALA A 327 -3.64 18.66 4.23
N PRO A 328 -4.02 18.65 2.94
CA PRO A 328 -3.44 19.57 1.95
C PRO A 328 -3.62 21.05 2.34
N GLU A 329 -4.82 21.43 2.74
CA GLU A 329 -5.18 22.81 3.11
C GLU A 329 -4.55 23.25 4.44
N LYS A 330 -4.39 22.33 5.38
CA LYS A 330 -3.70 22.60 6.65
C LYS A 330 -2.20 22.81 6.45
N ARG A 331 -1.64 22.33 5.33
CA ARG A 331 -0.20 22.42 5.01
C ARG A 331 0.15 23.60 4.14
N ALA A 332 -0.76 24.09 3.31
CA ALA A 332 -0.54 25.23 2.45
C ALA A 332 -1.83 26.04 2.26
N THR A 333 -1.71 27.36 2.21
CA THR A 333 -2.84 28.30 1.98
C THR A 333 -3.48 28.12 0.59
N SER A 334 -2.74 27.57 -0.37
CA SER A 334 -3.24 27.28 -1.73
C SER A 334 -2.53 26.03 -2.27
N PRO A 335 -2.96 24.83 -1.84
CA PRO A 335 -2.32 23.58 -2.29
C PRO A 335 -2.57 23.40 -3.80
N SER A 336 -1.55 22.93 -4.52
CA SER A 336 -1.71 22.60 -5.93
C SER A 336 -2.65 21.40 -6.10
N SER A 337 -3.16 21.17 -7.31
CA SER A 337 -3.94 19.96 -7.59
C SER A 337 -3.17 18.67 -7.25
N ASN A 338 -1.85 18.67 -7.44
CA ASN A 338 -1.00 17.54 -7.07
C ASN A 338 -0.90 17.36 -5.55
N ASP A 339 -0.80 18.46 -4.80
CA ASP A 339 -0.77 18.40 -3.33
C ASP A 339 -2.11 17.92 -2.76
N ILE A 340 -3.22 18.29 -3.40
CA ILE A 340 -4.54 17.79 -3.03
C ILE A 340 -4.63 16.29 -3.31
N ILE A 341 -4.44 15.87 -4.56
CA ILE A 341 -4.65 14.47 -4.99
C ILE A 341 -3.79 13.49 -4.19
N ASN A 342 -2.55 13.88 -3.86
CA ASN A 342 -1.62 13.00 -3.14
C ASN A 342 -1.62 13.22 -1.62
N GLY A 343 -2.33 14.24 -1.12
CA GLY A 343 -2.11 14.74 0.22
C GLY A 343 -3.24 14.45 1.21
N PHE A 344 -4.41 14.01 0.76
CA PHE A 344 -5.47 13.59 1.67
C PHE A 344 -5.53 12.06 1.80
N ASN A 345 -6.02 11.62 2.95
CA ASN A 345 -6.43 10.25 3.20
C ASN A 345 -7.53 10.29 4.26
N LEU A 346 -8.30 9.21 4.42
CA LEU A 346 -9.23 9.13 5.53
C LEU A 346 -8.50 8.74 6.84
N GLY A 347 -7.64 7.72 6.77
CA GLY A 347 -6.93 7.20 7.94
C GLY A 347 -7.85 6.53 8.96
N ALA A 348 -8.94 5.92 8.49
CA ALA A 348 -9.91 5.25 9.34
C ALA A 348 -9.34 3.98 9.98
N ASP A 349 -9.81 3.68 11.20
CA ASP A 349 -9.45 2.47 11.93
C ASP A 349 -9.80 1.19 11.16
N ASN A 350 -9.02 0.15 11.41
CA ASN A 350 -9.10 -1.08 10.64
C ASN A 350 -10.47 -1.78 10.71
N HIS A 351 -11.24 -1.60 11.79
CA HIS A 351 -12.56 -2.20 11.94
C HIS A 351 -13.63 -1.59 11.02
N TYR A 352 -13.34 -0.46 10.36
CA TYR A 352 -14.23 0.13 9.35
C TYR A 352 -13.96 -0.40 7.95
N ASN A 353 -12.78 -0.98 7.70
CA ASN A 353 -12.34 -1.33 6.35
C ASN A 353 -12.99 -2.61 5.84
N GLU A 354 -13.27 -2.65 4.54
CA GLU A 354 -13.75 -3.82 3.81
C GLU A 354 -12.64 -4.83 3.53
N PHE A 355 -13.01 -6.05 3.14
CA PHE A 355 -12.10 -7.10 2.66
C PHE A 355 -11.92 -7.11 1.12
N GLN A 356 -12.53 -6.17 0.41
CA GLN A 356 -12.28 -5.85 -1.00
C GLN A 356 -12.08 -4.36 -1.15
N SER A 357 -11.43 -3.98 -2.24
CA SER A 357 -11.69 -2.71 -2.90
C SER A 357 -12.00 -3.04 -4.35
N ASP A 358 -13.06 -2.47 -4.90
CA ASP A 358 -13.39 -2.64 -6.32
C ASP A 358 -13.91 -1.33 -6.92
N SER A 359 -14.09 -1.33 -8.25
CA SER A 359 -14.50 -0.12 -8.97
C SER A 359 -16.00 -0.12 -9.29
N ASN A 360 -16.84 -0.68 -8.43
CA ASN A 360 -18.26 -0.81 -8.71
C ASN A 360 -18.98 0.55 -8.66
N VAL A 361 -19.85 0.79 -9.64
CA VAL A 361 -20.62 2.04 -9.75
C VAL A 361 -21.73 2.13 -8.70
N ASN A 362 -22.12 0.99 -8.12
CA ASN A 362 -23.18 0.92 -7.10
C ASN A 362 -22.72 1.49 -5.75
N ASP A 363 -21.41 1.61 -5.53
CA ASP A 363 -20.84 2.14 -4.28
C ASP A 363 -20.71 3.68 -4.34
N ASN A 364 -21.22 4.31 -5.40
CA ASN A 364 -21.30 5.76 -5.49
C ASN A 364 -22.37 6.32 -4.55
N THR A 365 -21.96 6.67 -3.35
CA THR A 365 -22.82 7.21 -2.28
C THR A 365 -23.19 8.69 -2.46
N ALA A 366 -22.76 9.34 -3.54
CA ALA A 366 -23.01 10.77 -3.81
C ALA A 366 -24.50 11.15 -3.88
N TYR A 367 -25.39 10.17 -4.10
CA TYR A 367 -26.85 10.39 -4.23
C TYR A 367 -27.65 10.11 -2.94
N ASP A 368 -27.07 9.44 -1.94
CA ASP A 368 -27.76 9.11 -0.68
C ASP A 368 -26.83 9.26 0.53
N THR A 369 -26.08 10.36 0.59
CA THR A 369 -25.09 10.59 1.64
C THR A 369 -25.70 10.75 3.04
N ALA A 370 -25.06 10.14 4.04
CA ALA A 370 -25.39 10.30 5.45
C ALA A 370 -25.37 11.79 5.90
N PRO A 371 -26.52 12.37 6.32
CA PRO A 371 -26.62 13.81 6.61
C PRO A 371 -25.80 14.24 7.84
N ASN A 372 -25.57 13.33 8.79
CA ASN A 372 -24.75 13.58 9.98
C ASN A 372 -23.27 13.82 9.65
N LEU A 373 -22.69 13.11 8.68
CA LEU A 373 -21.30 13.30 8.27
C LEU A 373 -21.07 14.68 7.65
N LYS A 374 -22.01 15.14 6.79
CA LYS A 374 -21.97 16.50 6.23
C LYS A 374 -22.03 17.57 7.33
N ALA A 375 -22.84 17.38 8.36
CA ALA A 375 -22.90 18.30 9.50
C ALA A 375 -21.58 18.36 10.28
N ILE A 376 -20.93 17.22 10.51
CA ILE A 376 -19.60 17.14 11.15
C ILE A 376 -18.57 17.92 10.34
N ILE A 377 -18.54 17.72 9.01
CA ILE A 377 -17.63 18.44 8.12
C ILE A 377 -17.89 19.95 8.17
N SER A 378 -19.15 20.38 8.02
CA SER A 378 -19.51 21.81 8.05
C SER A 378 -19.06 22.48 9.35
N LYS A 379 -19.23 21.79 10.49
CA LYS A 379 -18.74 22.28 11.79
C LYS A 379 -17.22 22.45 11.80
N LYS A 380 -16.48 21.51 11.20
CA LYS A 380 -15.01 21.56 11.12
C LYS A 380 -14.52 22.69 10.21
N LEU A 381 -15.15 22.85 9.04
CA LEU A 381 -14.83 23.92 8.09
C LEU A 381 -15.06 25.31 8.68
N ALA A 382 -16.19 25.50 9.39
CA ALA A 382 -16.47 26.75 10.08
C ALA A 382 -15.45 27.05 11.19
N ALA A 383 -14.99 26.04 11.93
CA ALA A 383 -13.98 26.22 12.97
C ALA A 383 -12.58 26.57 12.42
N LEU A 384 -12.29 26.22 11.16
CA LEU A 384 -11.01 26.48 10.49
C LEU A 384 -11.04 27.71 9.56
N ASP A 385 -12.19 28.39 9.44
CA ASP A 385 -12.41 29.52 8.54
C ASP A 385 -12.04 29.24 7.06
N LEU A 386 -12.29 28.00 6.61
CA LEU A 386 -11.99 27.56 5.25
C LEU A 386 -13.17 27.81 4.29
N SER A 387 -13.48 29.09 4.03
CA SER A 387 -14.63 29.53 3.23
C SER A 387 -14.61 29.09 1.75
N GLY A 388 -13.44 28.71 1.21
CA GLY A 388 -13.28 28.19 -0.16
C GLY A 388 -13.65 26.70 -0.33
N TYR A 389 -13.96 26.00 0.77
CA TYR A 389 -14.22 24.57 0.78
C TYR A 389 -15.65 24.27 1.23
N SER A 390 -16.31 23.34 0.53
CA SER A 390 -17.66 22.91 0.89
C SER A 390 -17.64 21.54 1.55
N ALA A 391 -18.66 21.27 2.38
CA ALA A 391 -18.84 19.95 2.98
C ALA A 391 -18.94 18.84 1.91
N LYS A 392 -19.53 19.16 0.75
CA LYS A 392 -19.60 18.26 -0.41
C LYS A 392 -18.22 17.88 -0.93
N MET A 393 -17.28 18.83 -1.03
CA MET A 393 -15.93 18.54 -1.52
C MET A 393 -15.19 17.58 -0.60
N ILE A 394 -15.27 17.80 0.72
CA ILE A 394 -14.59 16.95 1.70
C ILE A 394 -15.27 15.58 1.79
N MET A 395 -16.60 15.54 1.66
CA MET A 395 -17.32 14.28 1.57
C MET A 395 -16.89 13.47 0.34
N ASN A 396 -16.78 14.08 -0.84
CA ASN A 396 -16.30 13.41 -2.04
C ASN A 396 -14.88 12.84 -1.85
N ARG A 397 -14.01 13.51 -1.07
CA ARG A 397 -12.68 12.96 -0.73
C ARG A 397 -12.78 11.72 0.14
N ALA A 398 -13.68 11.71 1.12
CA ALA A 398 -13.94 10.55 1.98
C ALA A 398 -14.52 9.37 1.18
N GLU A 399 -15.55 9.61 0.36
CA GLU A 399 -16.20 8.60 -0.48
C GLU A 399 -15.24 8.04 -1.54
N ALA A 400 -14.27 8.82 -2.03
CA ALA A 400 -13.25 8.32 -2.95
C ALA A 400 -12.28 7.29 -2.31
N MET A 401 -12.33 7.11 -0.98
CA MET A 401 -11.52 6.11 -0.27
C MET A 401 -12.28 4.80 -0.03
N SER A 402 -13.59 4.73 -0.23
CA SER A 402 -14.38 3.49 -0.04
C SER A 402 -14.42 2.61 -1.28
#